data_AF-A0A1D8UTD9-F1
#
_entry.id   AF-A0A1D8UTD9-F1
#
_cell.length_a   1.000
_cell.length_b   1.000
_cell.length_c   1.000
_cell.angle_alpha   90.00
_cell.angle_beta   90.00
_cell.angle_gamma   90.00
#
_symmetry.space_group_name_H-M   'P 1'
#
loop_
_entity.id
_entity.type
_entity.pdbx_description
1 polymer ?
#
loop_
_entity_poly.entity_id
_entity_poly.type
_entity_poly.pdbx_seq_one_letter_code
_entity_poly.pdbx_strand_id
1 'polypeptide(L)'
;MGAALAVSNAMGSACAQSNPNWRSYAETGKVADIVGALQWNTWFGLKLDVNGGKAQNLTITGGSISEADLSAGLALANGGTTSRLFSDRFADYINVRDQGVKCDGQTDDTAAINAIFVARIQRKRVVFPAGTCLFSGTLTFNLNSSSVVGGGSQATQFVYTGLKTNIDLIDVPGGYNPVVQGFSVWSQTKMTAGAAIHISQTSYGWLKDVVATYLNTSQNTLWNGLYIDQPNFVSVDGYYFQAQNDALVISALGIGTPYQYDVFLNNGKLSESAVGMHVAGGIDNVHADNTEITTNAINVLDDNALVAQKNQEIFLGKHVVTDQAIQWNYYINDAKCSLANYGIVEVAGPVTAAKTYDNIYVKSFPGCELVVSSPYVTAAKRDGIRSADGSAILAVAPQTLITANGEFGVNAEFAWSKVLSIGQLFGNVGGSYGPNVVPPALSNPSTPTYTLATVPACGASAAVGARAYLSDMTKPGESAGSGTGGPAFCSAAASSGGSSYWASQLSGKQATN
;
A
#
# COMPACT_ATOMS: atom_id res chain seq x y z
N MET A 1 -2.66 -89.47 22.96
CA MET A 1 -2.31 -88.78 21.70
C MET A 1 -3.56 -88.04 21.22
N GLY A 2 -3.43 -86.75 20.91
CA GLY A 2 -4.44 -85.96 20.19
C GLY A 2 -5.40 -85.13 21.06
N ALA A 3 -4.91 -84.08 21.72
CA ALA A 3 -5.75 -83.06 22.36
C ALA A 3 -6.31 -82.10 21.29
N ALA A 4 -7.61 -81.81 21.41
CA ALA A 4 -8.38 -80.96 20.51
C ALA A 4 -8.01 -79.48 20.65
N LEU A 5 -7.81 -78.81 19.52
CA LEU A 5 -7.63 -77.36 19.45
C LEU A 5 -9.02 -76.71 19.36
N ALA A 6 -9.53 -76.20 20.48
CA ALA A 6 -10.74 -75.40 20.52
C ALA A 6 -10.40 -73.95 20.16
N VAL A 7 -10.87 -73.49 19.00
CA VAL A 7 -10.85 -72.06 18.65
C VAL A 7 -12.15 -71.44 19.16
N SER A 8 -12.07 -70.65 20.23
CA SER A 8 -13.20 -69.86 20.73
C SER A 8 -13.34 -68.58 19.90
N ASN A 9 -14.43 -68.48 19.15
CA ASN A 9 -14.83 -67.23 18.51
C ASN A 9 -15.51 -66.32 19.55
N ALA A 10 -14.73 -65.43 20.14
CA ALA A 10 -15.23 -64.28 20.89
C ALA A 10 -14.90 -63.00 20.11
N MET A 11 -15.74 -62.67 19.11
CA MET A 11 -15.84 -61.31 18.59
C MET A 11 -17.32 -61.00 18.33
N GLY A 12 -17.96 -60.40 19.33
CA GLY A 12 -19.22 -59.69 19.17
C GLY A 12 -18.94 -58.30 18.61
N SER A 13 -19.26 -58.08 17.34
CA SER A 13 -19.99 -56.89 16.88
C SER A 13 -20.49 -57.20 15.47
N ALA A 14 -21.80 -57.13 15.30
CA ALA A 14 -22.47 -57.47 14.06
C ALA A 14 -22.16 -56.43 12.99
N CYS A 15 -21.18 -56.70 12.14
CA CYS A 15 -21.31 -56.29 10.75
C CYS A 15 -22.48 -57.10 10.17
N ALA A 16 -23.64 -56.47 9.99
CA ALA A 16 -24.70 -56.97 9.14
C ALA A 16 -24.25 -56.91 7.68
N GLN A 17 -23.18 -57.64 7.34
CA GLN A 17 -23.02 -58.09 5.98
C GLN A 17 -24.12 -59.12 5.78
N SER A 18 -24.95 -58.93 4.75
CA SER A 18 -25.65 -60.04 4.12
C SER A 18 -24.59 -61.07 3.77
N ASN A 19 -24.27 -61.96 4.70
CA ASN A 19 -23.39 -63.08 4.46
C ASN A 19 -24.05 -63.77 3.28
N PRO A 20 -23.45 -63.75 2.08
CA PRO A 20 -23.99 -64.56 1.01
C PRO A 20 -24.01 -65.97 1.60
N ASN A 21 -25.10 -66.71 1.36
CA ASN A 21 -25.37 -67.99 2.00
C ASN A 21 -24.37 -69.03 1.46
N TRP A 22 -23.10 -68.88 1.83
CA TRP A 22 -21.97 -69.65 1.39
C TRP A 22 -22.00 -70.95 2.16
N ARG A 23 -22.78 -71.90 1.67
CA ARG A 23 -22.59 -73.27 2.10
C ARG A 23 -21.23 -73.70 1.59
N SER A 24 -20.28 -73.90 2.51
CA SER A 24 -18.98 -74.42 2.11
C SER A 24 -19.18 -75.81 1.50
N TYR A 25 -18.31 -76.23 0.56
CA TYR A 25 -18.35 -77.61 0.05
C TYR A 25 -18.34 -78.65 1.19
N ALA A 26 -17.74 -78.31 2.33
CA ALA A 26 -17.75 -79.12 3.54
C ALA A 26 -19.14 -79.30 4.18
N GLU A 27 -20.09 -78.38 3.97
CA GLU A 27 -21.46 -78.48 4.48
C GLU A 27 -22.43 -79.20 3.52
N THR A 28 -22.22 -79.15 2.21
CA THR A 28 -23.19 -79.68 1.22
C THR A 28 -22.69 -80.86 0.40
N GLY A 29 -21.38 -81.04 0.28
CA GLY A 29 -20.76 -82.03 -0.60
C GLY A 29 -21.05 -81.81 -2.09
N LYS A 30 -21.63 -80.66 -2.48
CA LYS A 30 -21.98 -80.36 -3.88
C LYS A 30 -20.88 -79.56 -4.54
N VAL A 31 -20.31 -80.10 -5.62
CA VAL A 31 -19.25 -79.45 -6.42
C VAL A 31 -19.69 -78.08 -6.98
N ALA A 32 -21.01 -77.89 -7.20
CA ALA A 32 -21.58 -76.63 -7.65
C ALA A 32 -21.45 -75.47 -6.64
N ASP A 33 -21.18 -75.77 -5.36
CA ASP A 33 -20.98 -74.77 -4.31
C ASP A 33 -19.50 -74.33 -4.20
N ILE A 34 -18.61 -74.94 -4.98
CA ILE A 34 -17.23 -74.48 -5.14
C ILE A 34 -17.25 -73.26 -6.07
N VAL A 35 -17.02 -72.08 -5.50
CA VAL A 35 -16.84 -70.84 -6.29
C VAL A 35 -15.69 -71.07 -7.27
N GLY A 36 -15.99 -71.08 -8.56
CA GLY A 36 -14.98 -71.27 -9.59
C GLY A 36 -13.91 -70.18 -9.49
N ALA A 37 -12.64 -70.55 -9.71
CA ALA A 37 -11.49 -69.63 -9.61
C ALA A 37 -11.69 -68.31 -10.39
N LEU A 38 -12.48 -68.33 -11.47
CA LEU A 38 -12.85 -67.14 -12.23
C LEU A 38 -13.69 -66.15 -11.41
N GLN A 39 -14.73 -66.62 -10.70
CA GLN A 39 -15.55 -65.78 -9.81
C GLN A 39 -14.75 -65.25 -8.63
N TRP A 40 -13.85 -66.08 -8.08
CA TRP A 40 -12.94 -65.68 -7.01
C TRP A 40 -12.00 -64.55 -7.47
N ASN A 41 -11.38 -64.69 -8.64
CA ASN A 41 -10.54 -63.64 -9.23
C ASN A 41 -11.32 -62.37 -9.60
N THR A 42 -12.59 -62.48 -10.00
CA THR A 42 -13.41 -61.30 -10.32
C THR A 42 -13.78 -60.52 -9.05
N TRP A 43 -13.96 -61.20 -7.91
CA TRP A 43 -14.33 -60.57 -6.64
C TRP A 43 -13.17 -60.07 -5.80
N PHE A 44 -12.02 -60.74 -5.87
CA PHE A 44 -10.83 -60.35 -5.12
C PHE A 44 -9.81 -59.60 -5.97
N GLY A 45 -9.84 -59.74 -7.30
CA GLY A 45 -8.96 -59.00 -8.21
C GLY A 45 -9.22 -57.48 -8.25
N LEU A 46 -10.31 -57.02 -7.64
CA LEU A 46 -10.63 -55.60 -7.44
C LEU A 46 -10.39 -55.11 -6.00
N LYS A 47 -9.97 -55.99 -5.08
CA LYS A 47 -9.71 -55.61 -3.69
C LYS A 47 -8.25 -55.19 -3.54
N LEU A 48 -8.06 -54.06 -2.85
CA LEU A 48 -6.74 -53.60 -2.47
C LEU A 48 -6.19 -54.52 -1.38
N ASP A 49 -4.99 -55.09 -1.59
CA ASP A 49 -4.31 -55.86 -0.55
C ASP A 49 -3.91 -54.91 0.60
N VAL A 50 -4.57 -55.09 1.75
CA VAL A 50 -4.29 -54.37 3.00
C VAL A 50 -3.59 -55.32 3.96
N ASN A 51 -2.26 -55.20 4.06
CA ASN A 51 -1.49 -55.99 5.01
C ASN A 51 -1.51 -55.32 6.39
N GLY A 52 -2.05 -56.01 7.41
CA GLY A 52 -2.20 -55.45 8.76
C GLY A 52 -3.10 -54.21 8.81
N GLY A 53 -4.10 -54.12 7.93
CA GLY A 53 -4.97 -52.95 7.80
C GLY A 53 -4.34 -51.73 7.11
N LYS A 54 -3.15 -51.89 6.51
CA LYS A 54 -2.44 -50.83 5.79
C LYS A 54 -2.27 -51.21 4.33
N ALA A 55 -2.71 -50.33 3.44
CA ALA A 55 -2.34 -50.40 2.03
C ALA A 55 -0.93 -49.80 1.88
N GLN A 56 -0.01 -50.55 1.28
CA GLN A 56 1.34 -50.07 0.99
C GLN A 56 1.49 -49.87 -0.51
N ASN A 57 2.25 -48.83 -0.92
CA ASN A 57 2.54 -48.53 -2.32
C ASN A 57 1.30 -48.31 -3.22
N LEU A 58 0.23 -47.77 -2.63
CA LEU A 58 -0.99 -47.45 -3.37
C LEU A 58 -0.67 -46.38 -4.44
N THR A 59 -0.78 -46.76 -5.71
CA THR A 59 -0.74 -45.82 -6.84
C THR A 59 -2.17 -45.59 -7.32
N ILE A 60 -2.65 -44.35 -7.19
CA ILE A 60 -3.95 -43.96 -7.73
C ILE A 60 -3.72 -43.22 -9.03
N THR A 61 -4.16 -43.80 -10.13
CA THR A 61 -4.08 -43.19 -11.46
C THR A 61 -5.49 -42.89 -11.93
N GLY A 62 -5.88 -41.61 -11.93
CA GLY A 62 -7.15 -41.16 -12.51
C GLY A 62 -8.42 -41.43 -11.68
N GLY A 63 -8.33 -41.64 -10.37
CA GLY A 63 -9.48 -41.80 -9.46
C GLY A 63 -9.51 -40.78 -8.31
N SER A 64 -10.64 -40.67 -7.61
CA SER A 64 -10.81 -39.88 -6.39
C SER A 64 -10.81 -40.78 -5.15
N ILE A 65 -10.19 -40.33 -4.05
CA ILE A 65 -10.41 -40.91 -2.73
C ILE A 65 -11.41 -40.01 -2.00
N SER A 66 -12.57 -40.53 -1.63
CA SER A 66 -13.49 -39.86 -0.71
C SER A 66 -13.28 -40.36 0.70
N GLU A 67 -13.47 -39.50 1.71
CA GLU A 67 -13.50 -39.84 3.14
C GLU A 67 -12.19 -40.34 3.77
N ALA A 68 -11.08 -40.37 3.03
CA ALA A 68 -9.78 -40.68 3.61
C ALA A 68 -9.20 -39.48 4.38
N ASP A 69 -8.86 -39.71 5.65
CA ASP A 69 -8.04 -38.78 6.42
C ASP A 69 -6.57 -38.89 5.99
N LEU A 70 -6.08 -37.85 5.33
CA LEU A 70 -4.70 -37.75 4.87
C LEU A 70 -3.81 -36.96 5.83
N SER A 71 -4.31 -36.52 6.99
CA SER A 71 -3.55 -35.69 7.94
C SER A 71 -2.23 -36.33 8.37
N ALA A 72 -2.25 -37.65 8.60
CA ALA A 72 -1.08 -38.46 8.96
C ALA A 72 -0.24 -38.90 7.74
N GLY A 73 -0.64 -38.55 6.52
CA GLY A 73 0.10 -38.88 5.30
C GLY A 73 1.42 -38.09 5.23
N LEU A 74 2.49 -38.76 4.83
CA LEU A 74 3.80 -38.14 4.65
C LEU A 74 3.98 -37.66 3.21
N ALA A 75 4.38 -36.40 3.06
CA ALA A 75 4.70 -35.77 1.79
C ALA A 75 6.17 -35.37 1.73
N LEU A 76 6.89 -35.94 0.76
CA LEU A 76 8.22 -35.50 0.36
C LEU A 76 8.06 -34.41 -0.71
N ALA A 77 8.62 -33.22 -0.45
CA ALA A 77 8.66 -32.18 -1.48
C ALA A 77 9.57 -32.64 -2.61
N ASN A 78 9.25 -32.27 -3.85
CA ASN A 78 10.14 -32.53 -4.98
C ASN A 78 11.50 -31.86 -4.73
N GLY A 79 12.59 -32.62 -4.83
CA GLY A 79 13.95 -32.18 -4.48
C GLY A 79 14.27 -32.12 -2.98
N GLY A 80 13.31 -32.43 -2.11
CA GLY A 80 13.53 -32.53 -0.66
C GLY A 80 14.06 -33.90 -0.23
N THR A 81 14.73 -33.95 0.92
CA THR A 81 15.24 -35.19 1.52
C THR A 81 14.50 -35.61 2.79
N THR A 82 13.60 -34.76 3.31
CA THR A 82 12.82 -35.01 4.53
C THR A 82 11.33 -34.94 4.25
N SER A 83 10.62 -36.03 4.52
CA SER A 83 9.15 -36.07 4.46
C SER A 83 8.54 -35.35 5.66
N ARG A 84 7.40 -34.71 5.46
CA ARG A 84 6.60 -34.06 6.52
C ARG A 84 5.16 -34.51 6.44
N LEU A 85 4.43 -34.47 7.55
CA LEU A 85 3.00 -34.76 7.53
C LEU A 85 2.26 -33.70 6.69
N PHE A 86 1.18 -34.10 6.02
CA PHE A 86 0.32 -33.16 5.31
C PHE A 86 -0.29 -32.13 6.28
N SER A 87 -0.69 -32.57 7.48
CA SER A 87 -1.17 -31.66 8.53
C SER A 87 -0.15 -30.54 8.83
N ASP A 88 1.13 -30.91 8.96
CA ASP A 88 2.18 -29.95 9.28
C ASP A 88 2.42 -28.96 8.14
N ARG A 89 2.36 -29.44 6.89
CA ARG A 89 2.51 -28.58 5.71
C ARG A 89 1.35 -27.61 5.55
N PHE A 90 0.12 -28.08 5.73
CA PHE A 90 -1.05 -27.20 5.65
C PHE A 90 -1.12 -26.23 6.82
N ALA A 91 -0.51 -26.56 7.97
CA ALA A 91 -0.40 -25.64 9.09
C ALA A 91 0.68 -24.54 8.93
N ASP A 92 1.52 -24.60 7.88
CA ASP A 92 2.55 -23.56 7.62
C ASP A 92 1.89 -22.22 7.25
N TYR A 93 0.74 -22.26 6.56
CA TYR A 93 -0.05 -21.09 6.15
C TYR A 93 -1.51 -21.28 6.55
N ILE A 94 -2.15 -20.21 7.01
CA ILE A 94 -3.60 -20.23 7.25
C ILE A 94 -4.26 -19.72 5.97
N ASN A 95 -4.76 -20.63 5.14
CA ASN A 95 -5.64 -20.23 4.04
C ASN A 95 -7.02 -19.91 4.62
N VAL A 96 -7.52 -18.70 4.37
CA VAL A 96 -8.79 -18.25 4.95
C VAL A 96 -9.99 -19.09 4.47
N ARG A 97 -9.90 -19.71 3.29
CA ARG A 97 -10.97 -20.58 2.77
C ARG A 97 -11.16 -21.85 3.61
N ASP A 98 -10.07 -22.36 4.19
CA ASP A 98 -10.13 -23.51 5.09
C ASP A 98 -10.79 -23.14 6.43
N GLN A 99 -10.96 -21.84 6.69
CA GLN A 99 -11.59 -21.27 7.89
C GLN A 99 -13.01 -20.74 7.59
N GLY A 100 -13.58 -21.06 6.42
CA GLY A 100 -14.95 -20.70 6.05
C GLY A 100 -15.13 -19.31 5.44
N VAL A 101 -14.04 -18.56 5.21
CA VAL A 101 -14.08 -17.29 4.47
C VAL A 101 -14.27 -17.57 2.99
N LYS A 102 -15.25 -16.93 2.34
CA LYS A 102 -15.58 -17.20 0.94
C LYS A 102 -14.93 -16.23 -0.03
N CYS A 103 -14.98 -14.94 0.28
CA CYS A 103 -14.57 -13.85 -0.61
C CYS A 103 -15.22 -13.94 -2.01
N ASP A 104 -16.51 -14.25 -2.06
CA ASP A 104 -17.31 -14.46 -3.27
C ASP A 104 -18.08 -13.21 -3.73
N GLY A 105 -17.89 -12.08 -3.04
CA GLY A 105 -18.60 -10.82 -3.32
C GLY A 105 -20.08 -10.82 -2.92
N GLN A 106 -20.55 -11.83 -2.18
CA GLN A 106 -21.95 -11.94 -1.73
C GLN A 106 -22.07 -12.28 -0.25
N THR A 107 -21.21 -13.17 0.24
CA THR A 107 -21.19 -13.63 1.62
C THR A 107 -20.52 -12.59 2.50
N ASP A 108 -21.17 -12.25 3.61
CA ASP A 108 -20.54 -11.49 4.70
C ASP A 108 -19.58 -12.40 5.47
N ASP A 109 -18.28 -12.14 5.29
CA ASP A 109 -17.18 -12.92 5.84
C ASP A 109 -16.73 -12.42 7.24
N THR A 110 -17.39 -11.40 7.82
CA THR A 110 -16.95 -10.73 9.06
C THR A 110 -16.64 -11.71 10.19
N ALA A 111 -17.58 -12.61 10.50
CA ALA A 111 -17.44 -13.53 11.61
C ALA A 111 -16.33 -14.56 11.39
N ALA A 112 -16.23 -15.09 10.16
CA ALA A 112 -15.20 -16.07 9.80
C ALA A 112 -13.80 -15.45 9.84
N ILE A 113 -13.64 -14.23 9.30
CA ILE A 113 -12.36 -13.51 9.34
C ILE A 113 -11.94 -13.24 10.78
N ASN A 114 -12.82 -12.66 11.61
CA ASN A 114 -12.48 -12.35 12.99
C ASN A 114 -12.17 -13.61 13.82
N ALA A 115 -12.83 -14.74 13.56
CA ALA A 115 -12.55 -16.00 14.24
C ALA A 115 -11.08 -16.46 14.04
N ILE A 116 -10.49 -16.20 12.87
CA ILE A 116 -9.07 -16.52 12.59
C ILE A 116 -8.14 -15.77 13.55
N PHE A 117 -8.41 -14.49 13.78
CA PHE A 117 -7.54 -13.61 14.56
C PHE A 117 -7.84 -13.62 16.07
N VAL A 118 -8.99 -14.13 16.50
CA VAL A 118 -9.30 -14.39 17.93
C VAL A 118 -8.36 -15.45 18.50
N ALA A 119 -7.98 -16.46 17.72
CA ALA A 119 -7.08 -17.54 18.16
C ALA A 119 -5.62 -17.08 18.43
N ARG A 120 -5.32 -15.78 18.26
CA ARG A 120 -3.97 -15.19 18.32
C ARG A 120 -2.98 -15.97 17.47
N ILE A 121 -3.01 -15.70 16.18
CA ILE A 121 -2.00 -16.22 15.27
C ILE A 121 -0.63 -15.68 15.69
N GLN A 122 0.30 -16.57 15.99
CA GLN A 122 1.69 -16.21 16.30
C GLN A 122 2.59 -16.89 15.29
N ARG A 123 3.45 -16.11 14.63
CA ARG A 123 4.40 -16.62 13.65
C ARG A 123 3.72 -17.38 12.50
N LYS A 124 2.53 -16.91 12.10
CA LYS A 124 1.77 -17.48 10.98
C LYS A 124 1.54 -16.45 9.89
N ARG A 125 1.34 -16.96 8.67
CA ARG A 125 0.90 -16.18 7.53
C ARG A 125 -0.54 -16.57 7.20
N VAL A 126 -1.45 -15.61 7.29
CA VAL A 126 -2.83 -15.73 6.82
C VAL A 126 -2.87 -15.27 5.37
N VAL A 127 -3.38 -16.14 4.49
CA VAL A 127 -3.41 -15.91 3.05
C VAL A 127 -4.85 -15.75 2.60
N PHE A 128 -5.16 -14.58 2.05
CA PHE A 128 -6.42 -14.30 1.37
C PHE A 128 -6.22 -14.52 -0.14
N PRO A 129 -7.05 -15.35 -0.80
CA PRO A 129 -7.00 -15.50 -2.24
C PRO A 129 -7.56 -14.25 -2.94
N ALA A 130 -7.40 -14.20 -4.27
CA ALA A 130 -8.14 -13.25 -5.08
C ALA A 130 -9.66 -13.45 -4.90
N GLY A 131 -10.40 -12.34 -4.80
CA GLY A 131 -11.82 -12.30 -4.50
C GLY A 131 -12.22 -11.04 -3.74
N THR A 132 -13.52 -10.92 -3.50
CA THR A 132 -14.12 -9.79 -2.77
C THR A 132 -14.70 -10.31 -1.46
N CYS A 133 -14.06 -9.98 -0.35
CA CYS A 133 -14.49 -10.34 1.00
C CYS A 133 -15.39 -9.23 1.53
N LEU A 134 -16.70 -9.46 1.58
CA LEU A 134 -17.63 -8.50 2.18
C LEU A 134 -17.54 -8.58 3.70
N PHE A 135 -17.70 -7.45 4.37
CA PHE A 135 -17.75 -7.42 5.83
C PHE A 135 -18.64 -6.27 6.34
N SER A 136 -19.31 -6.46 7.47
CA SER A 136 -20.29 -5.51 8.02
C SER A 136 -19.87 -4.88 9.35
N GLY A 137 -18.72 -5.28 9.91
CA GLY A 137 -18.16 -4.74 11.16
C GLY A 137 -16.63 -4.77 11.15
N THR A 138 -15.97 -4.10 12.10
CA THR A 138 -14.50 -4.02 12.15
C THR A 138 -13.85 -5.40 12.08
N LEU A 139 -12.84 -5.51 11.21
CA LEU A 139 -11.94 -6.66 11.14
C LEU A 139 -10.73 -6.37 12.03
N THR A 140 -10.45 -7.23 13.01
CA THR A 140 -9.32 -7.03 13.92
C THR A 140 -8.21 -8.02 13.60
N PHE A 141 -7.12 -7.54 13.01
CA PHE A 141 -5.94 -8.33 12.68
C PHE A 141 -4.96 -8.30 13.86
N ASN A 142 -5.17 -9.19 14.83
CA ASN A 142 -4.26 -9.38 15.98
C ASN A 142 -2.96 -10.07 15.51
N LEU A 143 -1.99 -9.28 15.07
CA LEU A 143 -0.76 -9.77 14.46
C LEU A 143 0.43 -9.64 15.42
N ASN A 144 1.04 -10.77 15.76
CA ASN A 144 2.32 -10.80 16.48
C ASN A 144 3.31 -11.72 15.75
N SER A 145 4.33 -11.09 15.16
CA SER A 145 5.30 -11.71 14.25
C SER A 145 4.60 -12.52 13.16
N SER A 146 3.47 -12.01 12.68
CA SER A 146 2.53 -12.69 11.79
C SER A 146 2.18 -11.79 10.63
N SER A 147 1.67 -12.39 9.57
CA SER A 147 1.38 -11.66 8.33
C SER A 147 -0.01 -11.94 7.79
N VAL A 148 -0.63 -10.92 7.20
CA VAL A 148 -1.81 -11.01 6.34
C VAL A 148 -1.37 -10.68 4.92
N VAL A 149 -1.63 -11.60 3.99
CA VAL A 149 -1.20 -11.49 2.60
C VAL A 149 -2.39 -11.75 1.69
N GLY A 150 -2.79 -10.75 0.91
CA GLY A 150 -3.72 -10.92 -0.20
C GLY A 150 -3.03 -11.31 -1.50
N GLY A 151 -3.82 -11.60 -2.53
CA GLY A 151 -3.35 -11.96 -3.87
C GLY A 151 -2.87 -10.78 -4.72
N GLY A 152 -2.89 -9.55 -4.18
CA GLY A 152 -2.56 -8.30 -4.86
C GLY A 152 -3.61 -7.22 -4.61
N SER A 153 -3.20 -5.94 -4.68
CA SER A 153 -3.99 -4.79 -4.22
C SER A 153 -5.36 -4.61 -4.88
N GLN A 154 -5.58 -5.17 -6.07
CA GLN A 154 -6.91 -5.24 -6.71
C GLN A 154 -7.46 -6.66 -6.83
N ALA A 155 -6.64 -7.67 -6.55
CA ALA A 155 -7.03 -9.07 -6.63
C ALA A 155 -7.79 -9.48 -5.38
N THR A 156 -7.33 -9.09 -4.19
CA THR A 156 -8.04 -9.27 -2.91
C THR A 156 -8.63 -7.93 -2.49
N GLN A 157 -9.95 -7.89 -2.29
CA GLN A 157 -10.66 -6.67 -1.92
C GLN A 157 -11.47 -6.91 -0.65
N PHE A 158 -11.26 -6.07 0.36
CA PHE A 158 -12.13 -5.98 1.52
C PHE A 158 -13.15 -4.87 1.31
N VAL A 159 -14.43 -5.22 1.34
CA VAL A 159 -15.52 -4.27 1.07
C VAL A 159 -16.45 -4.17 2.25
N TYR A 160 -16.48 -2.99 2.88
CA TYR A 160 -17.40 -2.73 3.97
C TYR A 160 -18.82 -2.51 3.45
N THR A 161 -19.77 -3.28 3.98
CA THR A 161 -21.20 -3.21 3.65
C THR A 161 -22.08 -2.93 4.87
N GLY A 162 -21.47 -2.63 6.02
CA GLY A 162 -22.18 -2.37 7.26
C GLY A 162 -22.77 -0.96 7.34
N LEU A 163 -23.61 -0.72 8.34
CA LEU A 163 -24.35 0.54 8.49
C LEU A 163 -23.62 1.60 9.35
N LYS A 164 -22.57 1.22 10.09
CA LYS A 164 -21.86 2.16 10.96
C LYS A 164 -20.93 3.03 10.11
N THR A 165 -20.97 4.33 10.32
CA THR A 165 -20.18 5.29 9.56
C THR A 165 -18.97 5.82 10.32
N ASN A 166 -18.76 5.38 11.57
CA ASN A 166 -17.81 5.97 12.51
C ASN A 166 -16.91 4.92 13.19
N ILE A 167 -16.47 3.93 12.43
CA ILE A 167 -15.60 2.84 12.90
C ILE A 167 -14.37 2.73 12.02
N ASP A 168 -13.30 2.19 12.58
CA ASP A 168 -12.20 1.67 11.78
C ASP A 168 -12.64 0.37 11.10
N LEU A 169 -12.34 0.24 9.81
CA LEU A 169 -12.77 -0.91 9.02
C LEU A 169 -11.87 -2.11 9.27
N ILE A 170 -10.55 -1.91 9.18
CA ILE A 170 -9.52 -2.88 9.55
C ILE A 170 -8.66 -2.27 10.67
N ASP A 171 -8.63 -2.92 11.82
CA ASP A 171 -7.80 -2.55 12.96
C ASP A 171 -6.64 -3.55 13.10
N VAL A 172 -5.43 -3.03 13.26
CA VAL A 172 -4.18 -3.79 13.48
C VAL A 172 -3.59 -3.34 14.81
N PRO A 173 -4.12 -3.84 15.94
CA PRO A 173 -3.73 -3.36 17.25
C PRO A 173 -2.44 -4.02 17.75
N GLY A 174 -1.60 -3.24 18.43
CA GLY A 174 -0.61 -3.68 19.42
C GLY A 174 0.16 -4.95 19.04
N GLY A 175 1.00 -4.87 18.01
CA GLY A 175 1.76 -6.00 17.46
C GLY A 175 3.27 -5.76 17.43
N TYR A 176 4.05 -6.84 17.53
CA TYR A 176 5.49 -6.81 17.23
C TYR A 176 5.71 -7.50 15.89
N ASN A 177 6.30 -6.83 14.91
CA ASN A 177 6.52 -7.37 13.57
C ASN A 177 5.25 -7.83 12.83
N PRO A 178 4.17 -7.01 12.76
CA PRO A 178 3.06 -7.32 11.87
C PRO A 178 3.41 -6.98 10.42
N VAL A 179 2.95 -7.83 9.48
CA VAL A 179 3.02 -7.55 8.04
C VAL A 179 1.62 -7.59 7.45
N VAL A 180 1.21 -6.55 6.75
CA VAL A 180 -0.09 -6.43 6.11
C VAL A 180 0.13 -6.07 4.65
N GLN A 181 -0.27 -6.94 3.71
CA GLN A 181 0.08 -6.69 2.31
C GLN A 181 -0.87 -7.23 1.25
N GLY A 182 -0.85 -6.59 0.08
CA GLY A 182 -1.38 -7.14 -1.17
C GLY A 182 -2.90 -7.17 -1.25
N PHE A 183 -3.60 -6.12 -0.81
CA PHE A 183 -5.06 -6.03 -0.92
C PHE A 183 -5.54 -4.57 -1.00
N SER A 184 -6.83 -4.39 -1.31
CA SER A 184 -7.52 -3.10 -1.17
C SER A 184 -8.61 -3.14 -0.11
N VAL A 185 -8.91 -1.96 0.44
CA VAL A 185 -10.03 -1.72 1.35
C VAL A 185 -10.86 -0.56 0.82
N TRP A 186 -12.18 -0.74 0.77
CA TRP A 186 -13.11 0.35 0.49
C TRP A 186 -14.48 0.09 1.14
N SER A 187 -15.38 1.07 1.05
CA SER A 187 -16.69 1.02 1.71
C SER A 187 -17.83 1.33 0.74
N GLN A 188 -18.91 0.56 0.80
CA GLN A 188 -20.18 0.91 0.15
C GLN A 188 -20.97 1.95 0.96
N THR A 189 -20.62 2.11 2.24
CA THR A 189 -21.21 3.09 3.15
C THR A 189 -20.35 4.34 3.20
N LYS A 190 -20.97 5.52 3.01
CA LYS A 190 -20.26 6.79 3.16
C LYS A 190 -19.88 6.98 4.64
N MET A 191 -18.60 6.86 4.93
CA MET A 191 -18.04 7.01 6.26
C MET A 191 -18.00 8.49 6.68
N THR A 192 -18.16 8.73 7.98
CA THR A 192 -18.16 10.04 8.64
C THR A 192 -17.06 10.17 9.70
N ALA A 193 -16.45 9.06 10.10
CA ALA A 193 -15.28 8.97 10.96
C ALA A 193 -14.59 7.61 10.77
N GLY A 194 -13.45 7.41 11.44
CA GLY A 194 -12.67 6.17 11.37
C GLY A 194 -11.78 6.08 10.13
N ALA A 195 -10.89 5.10 10.12
CA ALA A 195 -9.96 4.81 9.04
C ALA A 195 -10.33 3.51 8.29
N ALA A 196 -9.95 3.43 7.01
CA ALA A 196 -10.02 2.16 6.30
C ALA A 196 -9.07 1.14 6.93
N ILE A 197 -7.87 1.59 7.33
CA ILE A 197 -6.89 0.79 8.06
C ILE A 197 -6.36 1.63 9.21
N HIS A 198 -6.41 1.10 10.42
CA HIS A 198 -5.84 1.69 11.61
C HIS A 198 -4.75 0.77 12.16
N ILE A 199 -3.52 1.28 12.24
CA ILE A 199 -2.39 0.61 12.88
C ILE A 199 -2.14 1.33 14.20
N SER A 200 -2.40 0.66 15.31
CA SER A 200 -2.23 1.26 16.63
C SER A 200 -1.14 0.54 17.42
N GLN A 201 -0.29 1.30 18.12
CA GLN A 201 0.69 0.79 19.09
C GLN A 201 1.59 -0.32 18.55
N THR A 202 1.94 -0.24 17.26
CA THR A 202 2.69 -1.28 16.57
C THR A 202 4.19 -1.04 16.68
N SER A 203 4.94 -2.12 16.94
CA SER A 203 6.40 -2.12 16.89
C SER A 203 6.91 -2.90 15.69
N TYR A 204 7.74 -2.24 14.89
CA TYR A 204 8.35 -2.82 13.69
C TYR A 204 7.30 -3.34 12.70
N GLY A 205 6.30 -2.55 12.30
CA GLY A 205 5.26 -2.96 11.35
C GLY A 205 5.64 -2.71 9.88
N TRP A 206 5.09 -3.53 8.98
CA TRP A 206 5.19 -3.33 7.53
C TRP A 206 3.83 -3.39 6.84
N LEU A 207 3.51 -2.34 6.08
CA LEU A 207 2.42 -2.34 5.11
C LEU A 207 2.98 -2.31 3.70
N LYS A 208 2.50 -3.21 2.83
CA LYS A 208 3.01 -3.31 1.44
C LYS A 208 1.91 -3.53 0.42
N ASP A 209 1.94 -2.82 -0.70
CA ASP A 209 0.98 -3.05 -1.80
C ASP A 209 -0.48 -2.95 -1.32
N VAL A 210 -0.79 -1.88 -0.57
CA VAL A 210 -2.11 -1.64 0.04
C VAL A 210 -2.78 -0.43 -0.59
N VAL A 211 -4.04 -0.60 -1.01
CA VAL A 211 -4.86 0.50 -1.54
C VAL A 211 -6.07 0.75 -0.64
N ALA A 212 -6.31 2.01 -0.26
CA ALA A 212 -7.49 2.43 0.48
C ALA A 212 -8.28 3.44 -0.37
N THR A 213 -9.03 2.91 -1.33
CA THR A 213 -9.96 3.63 -2.21
C THR A 213 -10.63 2.61 -3.15
N TYR A 214 -11.66 3.05 -3.87
CA TYR A 214 -12.17 2.36 -5.05
C TYR A 214 -11.76 3.12 -6.32
N LEU A 215 -10.88 2.52 -7.12
CA LEU A 215 -10.15 3.16 -8.23
C LEU A 215 -10.98 3.61 -9.44
N ASN A 216 -12.31 3.70 -9.33
CA ASN A 216 -13.17 3.98 -10.48
C ASN A 216 -14.48 4.70 -10.13
N THR A 217 -14.56 5.35 -8.98
CA THR A 217 -15.74 6.15 -8.64
C THR A 217 -15.33 7.52 -8.15
N SER A 218 -16.00 8.55 -8.66
CA SER A 218 -15.96 9.91 -8.12
C SER A 218 -16.52 10.03 -6.69
N GLN A 219 -16.79 8.90 -6.03
CA GLN A 219 -17.40 8.84 -4.71
C GLN A 219 -16.38 8.28 -3.73
N ASN A 220 -15.64 9.20 -3.14
CA ASN A 220 -14.81 8.91 -1.99
C ASN A 220 -15.72 8.57 -0.79
N THR A 221 -15.82 7.29 -0.44
CA THR A 221 -16.70 6.81 0.65
C THR A 221 -15.96 6.58 1.96
N LEU A 222 -14.63 6.50 1.93
CA LEU A 222 -13.81 6.37 3.13
C LEU A 222 -13.72 7.72 3.85
N TRP A 223 -13.59 7.73 5.18
CA TRP A 223 -13.37 8.98 5.91
C TRP A 223 -11.89 9.29 5.99
N ASN A 224 -11.11 8.42 6.67
CA ASN A 224 -9.65 8.41 6.57
C ASN A 224 -9.16 7.14 5.83
N GLY A 225 -8.03 7.24 5.15
CA GLY A 225 -7.41 6.11 4.43
C GLY A 225 -6.65 5.20 5.39
N LEU A 226 -5.40 5.57 5.69
CA LEU A 226 -4.55 4.92 6.70
C LEU A 226 -4.38 5.83 7.92
N TYR A 227 -4.53 5.27 9.12
CA TYR A 227 -4.18 5.92 10.38
C TYR A 227 -3.11 5.11 11.10
N ILE A 228 -1.98 5.75 11.42
CA ILE A 228 -0.89 5.17 12.21
C ILE A 228 -0.82 5.93 13.53
N ASP A 229 -1.16 5.24 14.62
CA ASP A 229 -1.19 5.79 15.98
C ASP A 229 -0.15 5.10 16.86
N GLN A 230 0.76 5.88 17.44
CA GLN A 230 1.81 5.41 18.36
C GLN A 230 2.71 4.29 17.79
N PRO A 231 3.26 4.43 16.57
CA PRO A 231 4.14 3.42 16.01
C PRO A 231 5.53 3.51 16.65
N ASN A 232 6.13 2.44 17.16
CA ASN A 232 7.57 2.50 17.45
C ASN A 232 8.36 2.59 16.12
N PHE A 233 8.06 1.67 15.20
CA PHE A 233 8.55 1.73 13.82
C PHE A 233 7.48 1.16 12.90
N VAL A 234 7.05 1.90 11.88
CA VAL A 234 6.17 1.40 10.82
C VAL A 234 6.70 1.83 9.46
N SER A 235 6.80 0.90 8.53
CA SER A 235 7.14 1.17 7.13
C SER A 235 5.94 0.86 6.22
N VAL A 236 5.61 1.79 5.34
CA VAL A 236 4.56 1.69 4.33
C VAL A 236 5.21 1.81 2.95
N ASP A 237 4.97 0.82 2.09
CA ASP A 237 5.58 0.73 0.76
C ASP A 237 4.54 0.32 -0.28
N GLY A 238 4.56 0.92 -1.47
CA GLY A 238 3.63 0.54 -2.54
C GLY A 238 2.17 0.83 -2.17
N TYR A 239 1.81 2.08 -1.93
CA TYR A 239 0.48 2.42 -1.42
C TYR A 239 -0.29 3.43 -2.28
N TYR A 240 -1.62 3.37 -2.21
CA TYR A 240 -2.46 4.42 -2.76
C TYR A 240 -3.67 4.67 -1.87
N PHE A 241 -3.74 5.87 -1.27
CA PHE A 241 -4.83 6.26 -0.39
C PHE A 241 -5.57 7.49 -0.92
N GLN A 242 -6.90 7.41 -0.84
CA GLN A 242 -7.82 8.50 -1.12
C GLN A 242 -9.01 8.37 -0.17
N ALA A 243 -9.29 9.42 0.60
CA ALA A 243 -10.31 9.42 1.66
C ALA A 243 -10.95 10.80 1.79
N GLN A 244 -12.18 10.93 2.30
CA GLN A 244 -12.88 12.22 2.29
C GLN A 244 -12.14 13.28 3.13
N ASN A 245 -11.57 12.85 4.25
CA ASN A 245 -10.87 13.70 5.20
C ASN A 245 -9.36 13.54 4.99
N ASP A 246 -8.72 12.58 5.66
CA ASP A 246 -7.27 12.41 5.59
C ASP A 246 -6.89 11.13 4.83
N ALA A 247 -6.08 11.24 3.77
CA ALA A 247 -5.60 10.05 3.06
C ALA A 247 -4.67 9.22 3.96
N LEU A 248 -3.79 9.91 4.69
CA LEU A 248 -2.88 9.35 5.69
C LEU A 248 -2.85 10.23 6.93
N VAL A 249 -3.04 9.63 8.11
CA VAL A 249 -2.88 10.27 9.42
C VAL A 249 -1.75 9.58 10.17
N ILE A 250 -0.87 10.36 10.77
CA ILE A 250 0.22 9.89 11.63
C ILE A 250 0.17 10.69 12.94
N SER A 251 0.13 10.00 14.07
CA SER A 251 0.25 10.64 15.39
C SER A 251 0.88 9.69 16.41
N ALA A 252 1.35 10.25 17.52
CA ALA A 252 1.83 9.47 18.66
C ALA A 252 1.67 10.24 19.97
N LEU A 253 1.98 9.59 21.12
CA LEU A 253 1.78 10.18 22.46
C LEU A 253 2.76 11.31 22.82
N GLY A 254 3.71 11.63 21.93
CA GLY A 254 4.72 12.66 22.17
C GLY A 254 5.97 12.18 22.89
N ILE A 255 6.93 13.09 22.93
CA ILE A 255 8.29 12.90 23.44
C ILE A 255 8.26 12.82 24.98
N GLY A 256 9.02 11.90 25.55
CA GLY A 256 9.06 11.63 27.00
C GLY A 256 8.58 10.22 27.37
N THR A 257 8.06 9.47 26.40
CA THR A 257 8.01 8.02 26.47
C THR A 257 9.37 7.43 26.06
N PRO A 258 9.73 6.21 26.48
CA PRO A 258 10.98 5.57 26.04
C PRO A 258 10.98 5.14 24.56
N TYR A 259 9.91 5.46 23.80
CA TYR A 259 9.75 5.06 22.42
C TYR A 259 10.08 6.22 21.48
N GLN A 260 10.87 5.92 20.46
CA GLN A 260 10.98 6.73 19.25
C GLN A 260 9.82 6.32 18.36
N TYR A 261 9.11 7.29 17.79
CA TYR A 261 7.96 7.00 16.94
C TYR A 261 8.31 7.28 15.48
N ASP A 262 8.69 6.24 14.77
CA ASP A 262 9.24 6.36 13.41
C ASP A 262 8.28 5.80 12.35
N VAL A 263 8.02 6.60 11.32
CA VAL A 263 7.23 6.20 10.15
C VAL A 263 8.00 6.44 8.86
N PHE A 264 8.10 5.41 8.03
CA PHE A 264 8.77 5.47 6.72
C PHE A 264 7.77 5.17 5.61
N LEU A 265 7.63 6.10 4.66
CA LEU A 265 6.69 6.02 3.55
C LEU A 265 7.47 5.99 2.23
N ASN A 266 7.22 4.98 1.39
CA ASN A 266 7.90 4.84 0.10
C ASN A 266 6.95 4.39 -1.00
N ASN A 267 7.24 4.79 -2.24
CA ASN A 267 6.60 4.27 -3.45
C ASN A 267 5.06 4.39 -3.42
N GLY A 268 4.51 5.56 -3.11
CA GLY A 268 3.07 5.70 -2.93
C GLY A 268 2.43 6.95 -3.48
N LYS A 269 1.10 7.02 -3.34
CA LYS A 269 0.27 8.15 -3.75
C LYS A 269 -0.77 8.50 -2.69
N LEU A 270 -0.93 9.79 -2.42
CA LEU A 270 -1.95 10.37 -1.55
C LEU A 270 -2.70 11.44 -2.33
N SER A 271 -3.99 11.25 -2.63
CA SER A 271 -4.71 12.20 -3.48
C SER A 271 -6.20 12.32 -3.20
N GLU A 272 -6.79 13.41 -3.67
CA GLU A 272 -8.23 13.64 -3.71
C GLU A 272 -8.92 13.53 -2.33
N SER A 273 -8.19 13.98 -1.31
CA SER A 273 -8.63 14.05 0.09
C SER A 273 -8.67 15.50 0.59
N ALA A 274 -9.32 15.77 1.73
CA ALA A 274 -9.17 17.08 2.36
C ALA A 274 -7.71 17.33 2.74
N VAL A 275 -7.05 16.33 3.32
CA VAL A 275 -5.62 16.32 3.60
C VAL A 275 -4.97 15.09 2.97
N GLY A 276 -3.87 15.27 2.25
CA GLY A 276 -3.07 14.15 1.73
C GLY A 276 -2.38 13.40 2.87
N MET A 277 -1.45 14.06 3.54
CA MET A 277 -0.71 13.56 4.69
C MET A 277 -0.89 14.51 5.88
N HIS A 278 -1.39 13.98 6.99
CA HIS A 278 -1.63 14.70 8.23
C HIS A 278 -0.70 14.16 9.33
N VAL A 279 0.32 14.94 9.67
CA VAL A 279 1.20 14.69 10.81
C VAL A 279 0.63 15.44 12.01
N ALA A 280 -0.11 14.72 12.85
CA ALA A 280 -1.12 15.28 13.74
C ALA A 280 -0.70 15.33 15.23
N GLY A 281 0.60 15.34 15.49
CA GLY A 281 1.17 15.54 16.81
C GLY A 281 1.90 14.34 17.38
N GLY A 282 2.96 14.62 18.13
CA GLY A 282 3.67 13.70 19.01
C GLY A 282 4.58 12.67 18.33
N ILE A 283 4.76 12.75 17.01
CA ILE A 283 5.66 11.86 16.26
C ILE A 283 7.13 12.28 16.41
N ASP A 284 8.04 11.31 16.40
CA ASP A 284 9.48 11.55 16.38
C ASP A 284 9.93 11.77 14.92
N ASN A 285 9.94 10.72 14.11
CA ASN A 285 10.39 10.79 12.72
C ASN A 285 9.29 10.40 11.73
N VAL A 286 9.06 11.26 10.74
CA VAL A 286 8.32 10.92 9.52
C VAL A 286 9.25 11.09 8.33
N HIS A 287 9.54 9.99 7.64
CA HIS A 287 10.30 10.00 6.40
C HIS A 287 9.40 9.60 5.23
N ALA A 288 9.34 10.42 4.20
CA ALA A 288 8.68 10.06 2.95
C ALA A 288 9.66 10.21 1.78
N ASP A 289 9.67 9.24 0.86
CA ASP A 289 10.33 9.37 -0.43
C ASP A 289 9.54 8.63 -1.53
N ASN A 290 9.87 8.94 -2.79
CA ASN A 290 9.20 8.42 -3.99
C ASN A 290 7.67 8.38 -3.85
N THR A 291 7.09 9.50 -3.42
CA THR A 291 5.68 9.60 -3.05
C THR A 291 5.06 10.81 -3.74
N GLU A 292 3.93 10.61 -4.42
CA GLU A 292 3.14 11.70 -4.98
C GLU A 292 2.02 12.10 -4.01
N ILE A 293 1.95 13.38 -3.64
CA ILE A 293 0.87 13.93 -2.82
C ILE A 293 0.21 15.03 -3.63
N THR A 294 -0.99 14.78 -4.16
CA THR A 294 -1.57 15.67 -5.18
C THR A 294 -3.08 15.84 -5.07
N THR A 295 -3.57 16.98 -5.53
CA THR A 295 -5.03 17.22 -5.70
C THR A 295 -5.82 17.09 -4.39
N ASN A 296 -5.16 17.31 -3.24
CA ASN A 296 -5.82 17.39 -1.95
C ASN A 296 -6.22 18.84 -1.66
N ALA A 297 -7.06 19.10 -0.65
CA ALA A 297 -7.22 20.48 -0.20
C ALA A 297 -5.90 21.00 0.39
N ILE A 298 -5.29 20.21 1.26
CA ILE A 298 -3.94 20.40 1.79
C ILE A 298 -3.12 19.17 1.43
N ASN A 299 -1.97 19.29 0.78
CA ASN A 299 -1.15 18.11 0.50
C ASN A 299 -0.50 17.59 1.78
N VAL A 300 0.20 18.44 2.54
CA VAL A 300 0.80 18.09 3.84
C VAL A 300 0.32 19.06 4.92
N LEU A 301 -0.30 18.52 5.96
CA LEU A 301 -0.68 19.23 7.19
C LEU A 301 0.19 18.74 8.34
N ASP A 302 0.91 19.66 8.96
CA ASP A 302 1.67 19.43 10.20
C ASP A 302 1.03 20.25 11.32
N ASP A 303 0.40 19.60 12.30
CA ASP A 303 -0.19 20.27 13.45
C ASP A 303 -0.24 19.37 14.71
N ASN A 304 -0.91 19.88 15.76
CA ASN A 304 -1.13 19.15 17.01
C ASN A 304 -2.62 19.00 17.34
N ALA A 305 -3.49 18.93 16.32
CA ALA A 305 -4.93 18.93 16.50
C ALA A 305 -5.47 17.60 17.05
N LEU A 306 -4.84 16.47 16.69
CA LEU A 306 -5.21 15.15 17.24
C LEU A 306 -4.46 14.86 18.54
N VAL A 307 -3.15 15.09 18.56
CA VAL A 307 -2.34 14.95 19.77
C VAL A 307 -1.64 16.26 20.08
N ALA A 308 -1.90 16.81 21.26
CA ALA A 308 -1.37 18.11 21.71
C ALA A 308 0.12 18.05 22.13
N GLN A 309 0.96 17.45 21.29
CA GLN A 309 2.39 17.24 21.47
C GLN A 309 3.11 17.63 20.18
N LYS A 310 4.33 18.17 20.29
CA LYS A 310 5.11 18.58 19.13
C LYS A 310 5.44 17.41 18.21
N ASN A 311 5.57 17.68 16.92
CA ASN A 311 6.21 16.82 15.94
C ASN A 311 7.71 17.18 15.90
N GLN A 312 8.57 16.17 15.90
CA GLN A 312 10.01 16.40 16.07
C GLN A 312 10.71 16.62 14.73
N GLU A 313 10.62 15.63 13.84
CA GLU A 313 11.41 15.56 12.62
C GLU A 313 10.55 15.03 11.46
N ILE A 314 10.25 15.90 10.50
CA ILE A 314 9.47 15.54 9.30
C ILE A 314 10.37 15.75 8.08
N PHE A 315 10.79 14.66 7.45
CA PHE A 315 11.69 14.64 6.30
C PHE A 315 10.98 14.18 5.04
N LEU A 316 10.77 15.12 4.11
CA LEU A 316 10.09 14.85 2.85
C LEU A 316 11.12 14.90 1.73
N GLY A 317 11.55 13.69 1.33
CA GLY A 317 12.68 13.44 0.43
C GLY A 317 12.51 14.04 -0.96
N LYS A 318 13.61 14.03 -1.73
CA LYS A 318 13.70 14.68 -3.04
C LYS A 318 12.74 14.11 -4.09
N HIS A 319 12.21 12.90 -3.90
CA HIS A 319 11.22 12.32 -4.80
C HIS A 319 9.80 12.38 -4.21
N VAL A 320 9.56 13.18 -3.17
CA VAL A 320 8.21 13.56 -2.74
C VAL A 320 7.72 14.71 -3.61
N VAL A 321 6.73 14.47 -4.45
CA VAL A 321 6.15 15.50 -5.31
C VAL A 321 4.86 16.00 -4.69
N THR A 322 4.79 17.31 -4.41
CA THR A 322 3.53 17.98 -4.07
C THR A 322 3.03 18.81 -5.24
N ASP A 323 1.81 18.51 -5.70
CA ASP A 323 1.21 19.18 -6.86
C ASP A 323 -0.29 19.44 -6.66
N GLN A 324 -0.78 20.48 -7.32
CA GLN A 324 -2.20 20.80 -7.50
C GLN A 324 -3.05 20.87 -6.22
N ALA A 325 -2.45 21.18 -5.06
CA ALA A 325 -3.22 21.41 -3.85
C ALA A 325 -4.29 22.49 -4.09
N ILE A 326 -5.52 22.27 -3.61
CA ILE A 326 -6.58 23.28 -3.74
C ILE A 326 -6.21 24.50 -2.91
N GLN A 327 -5.70 24.28 -1.69
CA GLN A 327 -5.33 25.34 -0.75
C GLN A 327 -3.80 25.48 -0.64
N TRP A 328 -3.13 24.58 0.08
CA TRP A 328 -1.69 24.66 0.36
C TRP A 328 -0.99 23.33 0.03
N ASN A 329 0.23 23.39 -0.51
CA ASN A 329 1.05 22.19 -0.60
C ASN A 329 1.54 21.76 0.79
N TYR A 330 1.98 22.72 1.60
CA TYR A 330 2.39 22.50 2.99
C TYR A 330 1.73 23.53 3.89
N TYR A 331 1.03 23.07 4.92
CA TYR A 331 0.46 23.91 5.96
C TYR A 331 1.02 23.47 7.32
N ILE A 332 1.92 24.28 7.87
CA ILE A 332 2.65 24.01 9.11
C ILE A 332 2.04 24.85 10.23
N ASN A 333 1.45 24.18 11.22
CA ASN A 333 0.74 24.75 12.35
C ASN A 333 1.00 23.96 13.64
N ASP A 334 2.23 23.45 13.79
CA ASP A 334 2.72 22.86 15.04
C ASP A 334 3.05 23.97 16.04
N ALA A 335 2.03 24.42 16.77
CA ALA A 335 2.14 25.42 17.82
C ALA A 335 2.87 24.90 19.08
N LYS A 336 3.19 23.61 19.15
CA LYS A 336 3.96 22.99 20.24
C LYS A 336 5.44 22.83 19.90
N CYS A 337 5.82 23.11 18.66
CA CYS A 337 7.19 22.92 18.21
C CYS A 337 8.21 23.67 19.10
N SER A 338 9.39 23.08 19.25
CA SER A 338 10.55 23.69 19.90
C SER A 338 11.82 23.01 19.42
N LEU A 339 12.91 23.78 19.21
CA LEU A 339 14.23 23.23 18.90
C LEU A 339 14.83 22.37 20.01
N ALA A 340 14.34 22.53 21.25
CA ALA A 340 14.75 21.63 22.32
C ALA A 340 14.28 20.22 21.98
N ASN A 341 15.23 19.33 21.69
CA ASN A 341 14.99 17.99 21.13
C ASN A 341 14.47 18.02 19.70
N TYR A 342 15.04 18.83 18.81
CA TYR A 342 14.72 18.91 17.37
C TYR A 342 13.28 19.34 17.05
N GLY A 343 13.13 20.03 15.93
CA GLY A 343 11.88 20.66 15.50
C GLY A 343 12.08 21.13 14.08
N ILE A 344 12.08 20.16 13.16
CA ILE A 344 12.46 20.37 11.76
C ILE A 344 11.40 19.82 10.82
N VAL A 345 11.07 20.61 9.81
CA VAL A 345 10.37 20.15 8.61
C VAL A 345 11.30 20.38 7.43
N GLU A 346 11.73 19.30 6.78
CA GLU A 346 12.49 19.36 5.54
C GLU A 346 11.61 19.07 4.32
N VAL A 347 11.65 19.99 3.35
CA VAL A 347 10.96 19.89 2.06
C VAL A 347 12.01 19.83 0.95
N ALA A 348 12.32 18.61 0.48
CA ALA A 348 13.38 18.37 -0.50
C ALA A 348 12.87 18.09 -1.92
N GLY A 349 11.61 17.66 -2.08
CA GLY A 349 11.03 17.36 -3.39
C GLY A 349 10.28 18.53 -4.04
N PRO A 350 9.86 18.43 -5.31
CA PRO A 350 9.20 19.52 -6.04
C PRO A 350 7.90 19.98 -5.38
N VAL A 351 7.68 21.30 -5.34
CA VAL A 351 6.48 21.94 -4.79
C VAL A 351 5.80 22.81 -5.86
N THR A 352 4.62 22.41 -6.29
CA THR A 352 3.98 22.98 -7.49
C THR A 352 2.50 23.29 -7.29
N ALA A 353 2.07 24.42 -7.86
CA ALA A 353 0.67 24.70 -8.22
C ALA A 353 -0.39 24.65 -7.10
N ALA A 354 -0.12 25.27 -5.93
CA ALA A 354 -1.19 25.59 -4.97
C ALA A 354 -2.23 26.54 -5.60
N LYS A 355 -3.46 26.06 -5.80
CA LYS A 355 -4.47 26.71 -6.67
C LYS A 355 -5.09 27.97 -6.07
N THR A 356 -5.22 28.03 -4.74
CA THR A 356 -5.91 29.14 -4.05
C THR A 356 -4.97 29.95 -3.16
N TYR A 357 -4.00 29.32 -2.52
CA TYR A 357 -3.12 29.99 -1.55
C TYR A 357 -1.63 29.82 -1.90
N ASP A 358 -0.83 29.56 -0.89
CA ASP A 358 0.62 29.54 -0.89
C ASP A 358 1.12 28.11 -1.09
N ASN A 359 2.31 27.96 -1.66
CA ASN A 359 2.90 26.63 -1.75
C ASN A 359 3.27 26.11 -0.35
N ILE A 360 4.06 26.87 0.41
CA ILE A 360 4.42 26.55 1.79
C ILE A 360 3.92 27.66 2.70
N TYR A 361 3.05 27.34 3.65
CA TYR A 361 2.55 28.28 4.65
C TYR A 361 2.88 27.82 6.07
N VAL A 362 3.69 28.63 6.76
CA VAL A 362 4.04 28.46 8.17
C VAL A 362 3.14 29.35 9.01
N LYS A 363 2.08 28.77 9.59
CA LYS A 363 1.15 29.50 10.46
C LYS A 363 1.68 29.66 11.88
N SER A 364 2.13 28.56 12.48
CA SER A 364 2.73 28.53 13.81
C SER A 364 3.77 27.42 13.84
N PHE A 365 5.00 27.79 14.16
CA PHE A 365 6.14 26.88 14.22
C PHE A 365 7.24 27.48 15.11
N PRO A 366 6.93 27.71 16.41
CA PRO A 366 7.66 28.67 17.21
C PRO A 366 9.09 28.22 17.50
N GLY A 367 10.05 29.00 17.00
CA GLY A 367 11.46 28.75 17.15
C GLY A 367 12.00 27.58 16.32
N CYS A 368 11.17 26.85 15.56
CA CYS A 368 11.57 25.66 14.82
C CYS A 368 12.06 25.95 13.40
N GLU A 369 12.64 24.94 12.74
CA GLU A 369 13.34 25.10 11.47
C GLU A 369 12.60 24.48 10.29
N LEU A 370 12.26 25.32 9.31
CA LEU A 370 11.80 24.89 7.99
C LEU A 370 13.00 24.90 7.04
N VAL A 371 13.39 23.72 6.57
CA VAL A 371 14.46 23.54 5.58
C VAL A 371 13.84 23.25 4.22
N VAL A 372 14.17 24.06 3.20
CA VAL A 372 13.64 23.90 1.84
C VAL A 372 14.78 23.63 0.86
N SER A 373 15.00 22.36 0.58
CA SER A 373 15.97 21.85 -0.40
C SER A 373 15.31 21.44 -1.74
N SER A 374 14.02 21.74 -1.90
CA SER A 374 13.23 21.53 -3.12
C SER A 374 13.91 22.06 -4.39
N PRO A 375 13.89 21.33 -5.53
CA PRO A 375 14.38 21.89 -6.79
C PRO A 375 13.53 23.07 -7.28
N TYR A 376 12.22 23.07 -7.01
CA TYR A 376 11.28 24.10 -7.46
C TYR A 376 10.20 24.35 -6.42
N VAL A 377 9.96 25.63 -6.11
CA VAL A 377 8.76 26.12 -5.41
C VAL A 377 8.06 27.10 -6.32
N THR A 378 7.04 26.64 -7.05
CA THR A 378 6.51 27.40 -8.18
C THR A 378 5.00 27.32 -8.37
N ALA A 379 4.47 28.31 -9.10
CA ALA A 379 3.08 28.38 -9.52
C ALA A 379 2.07 28.44 -8.36
N ALA A 380 2.47 28.91 -7.18
CA ALA A 380 1.50 29.24 -6.14
C ALA A 380 0.60 30.37 -6.62
N LYS A 381 -0.69 30.31 -6.27
CA LYS A 381 -1.62 31.40 -6.54
C LYS A 381 -1.22 32.68 -5.82
N ARG A 382 -0.63 32.56 -4.64
CA ARG A 382 -0.12 33.64 -3.81
C ARG A 382 1.40 33.54 -3.67
N ASP A 383 1.92 33.22 -2.49
CA ASP A 383 3.35 33.22 -2.21
C ASP A 383 3.98 31.84 -2.42
N GLY A 384 5.26 31.80 -2.80
CA GLY A 384 6.05 30.56 -2.81
C GLY A 384 6.20 30.02 -1.38
N ILE A 385 6.71 30.84 -0.48
CA ILE A 385 6.83 30.55 0.96
C ILE A 385 6.26 31.74 1.74
N ARG A 386 5.34 31.49 2.67
CA ARG A 386 4.75 32.50 3.55
C ARG A 386 4.90 32.09 5.01
N SER A 387 5.31 33.02 5.88
CA SER A 387 5.28 32.81 7.33
C SER A 387 4.38 33.82 8.05
N ALA A 388 3.55 33.30 8.95
CA ALA A 388 2.82 34.04 9.99
C ALA A 388 3.42 33.85 11.39
N ASP A 389 4.51 33.08 11.53
CA ASP A 389 5.25 32.91 12.78
C ASP A 389 6.59 33.67 12.81
N GLY A 390 6.62 34.72 13.65
CA GLY A 390 7.76 35.54 14.07
C GLY A 390 9.11 34.85 14.18
N SER A 391 9.04 33.67 14.76
CA SER A 391 10.15 32.97 15.38
C SER A 391 10.58 31.73 14.60
N ALA A 392 9.79 31.29 13.62
CA ALA A 392 10.17 30.21 12.71
C ALA A 392 11.47 30.57 11.98
N ILE A 393 12.36 29.59 11.85
CA ILE A 393 13.63 29.69 11.17
C ILE A 393 13.45 29.13 9.76
N LEU A 394 13.87 29.87 8.75
CA LEU A 394 13.83 29.45 7.36
C LEU A 394 15.25 29.27 6.80
N ALA A 395 15.53 28.09 6.28
CA ALA A 395 16.74 27.80 5.52
C ALA A 395 16.36 27.27 4.13
N VAL A 396 16.62 28.04 3.08
CA VAL A 396 16.40 27.58 1.69
C VAL A 396 17.73 27.26 1.04
N ALA A 397 17.83 26.11 0.38
CA ALA A 397 19.05 25.69 -0.30
C ALA A 397 19.35 26.61 -1.51
N PRO A 398 20.63 26.89 -1.83
CA PRO A 398 21.01 27.83 -2.89
C PRO A 398 20.49 27.45 -4.29
N GLN A 399 20.29 26.16 -4.55
CA GLN A 399 19.79 25.64 -5.82
C GLN A 399 18.27 25.67 -5.97
N THR A 400 17.52 25.94 -4.88
CA THR A 400 16.06 25.97 -4.91
C THR A 400 15.56 27.11 -5.77
N LEU A 401 14.74 26.82 -6.79
CA LEU A 401 14.15 27.84 -7.66
C LEU A 401 12.75 28.22 -7.16
N ILE A 402 12.60 29.45 -6.66
CA ILE A 402 11.31 29.99 -6.20
C ILE A 402 10.79 30.99 -7.25
N THR A 403 9.87 30.55 -8.10
CA THR A 403 9.50 31.28 -9.31
C THR A 403 8.03 31.18 -9.69
N ALA A 404 7.55 32.11 -10.51
CA ALA A 404 6.20 32.11 -11.07
C ALA A 404 5.07 32.04 -10.04
N ASN A 405 5.29 32.57 -8.83
CA ASN A 405 4.24 32.69 -7.82
C ASN A 405 3.45 33.99 -8.01
N GLY A 406 2.14 33.96 -7.71
CA GLY A 406 1.19 35.05 -7.99
C GLY A 406 1.33 36.28 -7.09
N GLU A 407 2.04 36.17 -5.98
CA GLU A 407 2.49 37.26 -5.12
C GLU A 407 4.03 37.17 -5.01
N PHE A 408 4.61 36.92 -3.84
CA PHE A 408 6.06 36.97 -3.65
C PHE A 408 6.70 35.57 -3.71
N GLY A 409 8.01 35.54 -3.91
CA GLY A 409 8.77 34.30 -3.72
C GLY A 409 8.77 33.89 -2.23
N VAL A 410 9.18 34.81 -1.35
CA VAL A 410 9.11 34.64 0.11
C VAL A 410 8.39 35.83 0.74
N ASN A 411 7.42 35.58 1.62
CA ASN A 411 6.60 36.61 2.27
C ASN A 411 6.45 36.36 3.78
N ALA A 412 6.16 37.42 4.53
CA ALA A 412 5.89 37.33 5.97
C ALA A 412 4.87 38.36 6.43
N GLU A 413 4.06 38.01 7.44
CA GLU A 413 3.05 38.90 8.03
C GLU A 413 3.65 39.89 9.07
N PHE A 414 4.91 39.69 9.44
CA PHE A 414 5.66 40.44 10.45
C PHE A 414 7.12 40.56 10.01
N ALA A 415 7.89 41.46 10.64
CA ALA A 415 9.31 41.63 10.36
C ALA A 415 10.09 40.34 10.65
N TRP A 416 10.50 39.61 9.61
CA TRP A 416 11.08 38.29 9.70
C TRP A 416 12.58 38.32 9.40
N SER A 417 13.40 38.23 10.45
CA SER A 417 14.87 38.22 10.38
C SER A 417 15.49 36.84 10.58
N LYS A 418 14.66 35.79 10.72
CA LYS A 418 15.08 34.40 10.95
C LYS A 418 15.18 33.62 9.63
N VAL A 419 15.56 34.30 8.55
CA VAL A 419 15.87 33.69 7.25
C VAL A 419 17.39 33.51 7.18
N LEU A 420 17.84 32.26 7.33
CA LEU A 420 19.28 31.92 7.37
C LEU A 420 19.90 31.88 5.98
N SER A 421 19.18 31.33 5.01
CA SER A 421 19.65 31.19 3.63
C SER A 421 18.48 31.27 2.65
N ILE A 422 18.81 31.60 1.41
CA ILE A 422 17.84 31.83 0.36
C ILE A 422 18.29 31.22 -0.97
N GLY A 423 17.35 30.55 -1.65
CA GLY A 423 17.52 30.05 -3.01
C GLY A 423 17.47 31.15 -4.08
N GLN A 424 17.16 30.78 -5.31
CA GLN A 424 17.05 31.70 -6.44
C GLN A 424 15.60 32.16 -6.61
N LEU A 425 15.38 33.48 -6.65
CA LEU A 425 14.04 34.07 -6.72
C LEU A 425 13.94 34.97 -7.93
N PHE A 426 13.05 34.62 -8.85
CA PHE A 426 12.79 35.40 -10.05
C PHE A 426 11.40 35.11 -10.60
N GLY A 427 10.83 36.04 -11.37
CA GLY A 427 9.55 35.82 -12.05
C GLY A 427 8.32 35.70 -11.14
N ASN A 428 8.41 36.09 -9.86
CA ASN A 428 7.26 36.19 -8.96
C ASN A 428 6.59 37.56 -9.15
N VAL A 429 5.26 37.60 -9.18
CA VAL A 429 4.48 38.80 -9.58
C VAL A 429 4.67 39.97 -8.62
N GLY A 430 4.66 39.71 -7.31
CA GLY A 430 4.92 40.69 -6.25
C GLY A 430 6.40 41.01 -6.06
N GLY A 431 7.30 40.23 -6.66
CA GLY A 431 8.75 40.33 -6.50
C GLY A 431 9.33 39.20 -5.65
N SER A 432 10.65 39.24 -5.43
CA SER A 432 11.34 38.16 -4.71
C SER A 432 10.94 38.09 -3.23
N TYR A 433 10.74 39.25 -2.59
CA TYR A 433 10.51 39.36 -1.15
C TYR A 433 9.30 40.24 -0.83
N GLY A 434 8.47 39.79 0.10
CA GLY A 434 7.49 40.63 0.76
C GLY A 434 8.16 41.71 1.64
N PRO A 435 7.47 42.83 1.91
CA PRO A 435 8.06 43.99 2.59
C PRO A 435 8.54 43.73 4.02
N ASN A 436 8.05 42.66 4.66
CA ASN A 436 8.44 42.31 6.01
C ASN A 436 9.57 41.27 6.08
N VAL A 437 10.03 40.74 4.95
CA VAL A 437 11.14 39.77 4.94
C VAL A 437 12.46 40.53 4.96
N VAL A 438 13.29 40.26 5.97
CA VAL A 438 14.66 40.79 6.04
C VAL A 438 15.59 39.68 5.55
N PRO A 439 16.00 39.69 4.27
CA PRO A 439 16.89 38.65 3.75
C PRO A 439 18.21 38.68 4.53
N PRO A 440 18.89 37.53 4.67
CA PRO A 440 20.21 37.49 5.28
C PRO A 440 21.11 38.49 4.55
N ALA A 441 21.84 39.31 5.30
CA ALA A 441 22.80 40.22 4.72
C ALA A 441 23.73 39.39 3.85
N LEU A 442 23.67 39.59 2.52
CA LEU A 442 24.58 38.93 1.60
C LEU A 442 25.99 39.35 2.03
N SER A 443 26.68 38.46 2.74
CA SER A 443 28.03 38.71 3.20
C SER A 443 28.89 38.77 1.96
N ASN A 444 29.11 40.01 1.51
CA ASN A 444 29.90 40.43 0.37
C ASN A 444 29.17 40.40 -1.00
N PRO A 445 28.75 41.57 -1.51
CA PRO A 445 28.29 41.72 -2.89
C PRO A 445 29.52 41.78 -3.81
N SER A 446 30.36 40.75 -3.82
CA SER A 446 31.07 40.44 -5.05
C SER A 446 30.01 39.91 -5.99
N THR A 447 29.19 40.83 -6.50
CA THR A 447 28.25 40.63 -7.59
C THR A 447 28.99 39.73 -8.55
N PRO A 448 28.66 38.44 -8.67
CA PRO A 448 29.20 37.68 -9.76
C PRO A 448 28.59 38.38 -10.96
N THR A 449 29.40 39.22 -11.61
CA THR A 449 29.14 39.65 -12.96
C THR A 449 29.13 38.35 -13.73
N TYR A 450 27.97 37.71 -13.82
CA TYR A 450 27.70 36.77 -14.87
C TYR A 450 27.69 37.63 -16.12
N THR A 451 28.89 37.92 -16.64
CA THR A 451 29.05 38.20 -18.04
C THR A 451 28.37 37.01 -18.69
N LEU A 452 27.17 37.22 -19.25
CA LEU A 452 26.65 36.34 -20.27
C LEU A 452 27.81 36.22 -21.24
N ALA A 453 28.56 35.12 -21.16
CA ALA A 453 29.53 34.80 -22.16
C ALA A 453 28.70 34.83 -23.43
N THR A 454 28.98 35.80 -24.31
CA THR A 454 28.47 35.81 -25.67
C THR A 454 28.66 34.39 -26.14
N VAL A 455 27.54 33.65 -26.23
CA VAL A 455 27.54 32.31 -26.78
C VAL A 455 28.21 32.48 -28.13
N PRO A 456 29.39 31.88 -28.37
CA PRO A 456 30.02 31.97 -29.68
C PRO A 456 28.94 31.56 -30.66
N ALA A 457 28.60 32.45 -31.60
CA ALA A 457 27.61 32.18 -32.64
C ALA A 457 27.82 30.75 -33.10
N CYS A 458 26.79 29.90 -33.00
CA CYS A 458 26.89 28.46 -33.23
C CYS A 458 27.76 28.19 -34.46
N GLY A 459 29.02 27.84 -34.22
CA GLY A 459 29.88 27.31 -35.26
C GLY A 459 29.20 26.03 -35.70
N ALA A 460 28.87 25.94 -36.98
CA ALA A 460 28.29 24.76 -37.58
C ALA A 460 29.14 23.53 -37.21
N SER A 461 28.74 22.79 -36.19
CA SER A 461 29.32 21.51 -35.87
C SER A 461 28.79 20.51 -36.89
N ALA A 462 29.73 19.80 -37.52
CA ALA A 462 29.42 18.75 -38.47
C ALA A 462 28.42 17.76 -37.86
N ALA A 463 27.43 17.37 -38.68
CA ALA A 463 26.41 16.40 -38.32
C ALA A 463 27.05 15.11 -37.77
N VAL A 464 27.01 14.96 -36.44
CA VAL A 464 27.24 13.68 -35.79
C VAL A 464 25.96 12.89 -35.95
N GLY A 465 25.98 11.89 -36.85
CA GLY A 465 24.86 11.02 -37.12
C GLY A 465 24.32 10.40 -35.83
N ALA A 466 23.02 10.59 -35.59
CA ALA A 466 22.30 9.90 -34.53
C ALA A 466 22.39 8.38 -34.77
N ARG A 467 23.14 7.67 -33.91
CA ARG A 467 22.96 6.22 -33.75
C ARG A 467 21.68 6.03 -32.94
N ALA A 468 20.61 5.63 -33.63
CA ALA A 468 19.41 5.13 -32.99
C ALA A 468 19.74 3.85 -32.19
N TYR A 469 19.51 3.88 -30.88
CA TYR A 469 19.37 2.67 -30.07
C TYR A 469 17.97 2.11 -30.33
N LEU A 470 17.86 1.25 -31.35
CA LEU A 470 16.73 0.36 -31.55
C LEU A 470 17.14 -1.02 -31.02
N SER A 471 16.85 -1.28 -29.75
CA SER A 471 16.87 -2.64 -29.21
C SER A 471 15.54 -3.33 -29.51
N ASP A 472 15.60 -4.21 -30.49
CA ASP A 472 14.96 -5.54 -30.51
C ASP A 472 13.47 -5.64 -30.08
N MET A 473 12.58 -5.43 -31.04
CA MET A 473 11.29 -6.12 -31.11
C MET A 473 11.01 -6.52 -32.56
N THR A 474 11.55 -7.66 -32.98
CA THR A 474 11.12 -8.32 -34.23
C THR A 474 9.77 -9.00 -34.02
N LYS A 475 8.70 -8.38 -34.53
CA LYS A 475 7.53 -9.10 -35.06
C LYS A 475 7.69 -9.17 -36.58
N PRO A 476 7.56 -10.34 -37.23
CA PRO A 476 7.64 -10.43 -38.68
C PRO A 476 6.28 -10.10 -39.32
N GLY A 477 6.27 -9.11 -40.22
CA GLY A 477 5.28 -9.06 -41.30
C GLY A 477 4.42 -7.80 -41.40
N GLU A 478 5.00 -6.60 -41.52
CA GLU A 478 4.33 -5.49 -42.21
C GLU A 478 5.33 -4.67 -43.03
N SER A 479 5.02 -4.47 -44.31
CA SER A 479 5.80 -3.73 -45.29
C SER A 479 5.58 -2.23 -45.15
N ALA A 480 6.60 -1.48 -44.76
CA ALA A 480 6.57 -0.01 -44.72
C ALA A 480 7.03 0.57 -46.07
N GLY A 481 6.14 1.33 -46.71
CA GLY A 481 6.45 2.14 -47.90
C GLY A 481 7.29 3.37 -47.55
N SER A 482 8.29 3.65 -48.39
CA SER A 482 9.22 4.77 -48.28
C SER A 482 8.58 6.09 -48.74
N GLY A 483 8.34 7.01 -47.81
CA GLY A 483 8.03 8.42 -48.09
C GLY A 483 9.24 9.30 -47.76
N THR A 484 9.85 9.88 -48.78
CA THR A 484 10.95 10.85 -48.70
C THR A 484 10.39 12.26 -48.45
N GLY A 485 10.83 12.91 -47.37
CA GLY A 485 10.55 14.32 -47.11
C GLY A 485 11.54 14.89 -46.09
N GLY A 486 12.49 15.70 -46.58
CA GLY A 486 13.52 16.34 -45.75
C GLY A 486 12.98 17.52 -44.93
N PRO A 487 13.71 17.97 -43.88
CA PRO A 487 13.23 18.98 -42.95
C PRO A 487 13.62 20.40 -43.39
N ALA A 488 12.74 21.36 -43.10
CA ALA A 488 12.98 22.78 -43.27
C ALA A 488 12.59 23.55 -42.00
N PHE A 489 13.56 24.29 -41.49
CA PHE A 489 13.52 25.47 -40.61
C PHE A 489 13.02 25.41 -39.16
N CYS A 490 13.95 25.81 -38.28
CA CYS A 490 13.69 26.55 -37.05
C CYS A 490 13.04 27.91 -37.35
N SER A 491 11.96 28.23 -36.67
CA SER A 491 11.63 29.61 -36.30
C SER A 491 10.88 29.62 -34.98
N ALA A 492 11.48 30.28 -34.00
CA ALA A 492 10.82 30.66 -32.76
C ALA A 492 9.77 31.75 -33.02
N ALA A 493 8.58 31.57 -32.49
CA ALA A 493 7.67 32.67 -32.20
C ALA A 493 6.84 32.28 -30.97
N ALA A 494 7.06 33.02 -29.88
CA ALA A 494 6.19 33.02 -28.73
C ALA A 494 4.78 33.47 -29.16
N SER A 495 3.77 32.66 -28.83
CA SER A 495 2.40 33.15 -28.76
C SER A 495 1.69 32.47 -27.59
N SER A 496 1.10 33.32 -26.78
CA SER A 496 0.18 33.06 -25.68
C SER A 496 -1.08 32.34 -26.16
N GLY A 497 -1.49 31.30 -25.42
CA GLY A 497 -2.80 30.66 -25.50
C GLY A 497 -2.70 29.32 -24.78
N GLY A 498 -3.30 29.11 -23.62
CA GLY A 498 -4.75 29.04 -23.48
C GLY A 498 -5.20 27.64 -23.87
N SER A 499 -5.00 26.64 -23.01
CA SER A 499 -5.50 25.28 -23.21
C SER A 499 -6.53 24.95 -22.14
N SER A 500 -7.77 25.21 -22.53
CA SER A 500 -9.01 24.68 -21.99
C SER A 500 -9.06 23.15 -22.07
N TYR A 501 -9.68 22.56 -21.05
CA TYR A 501 -10.08 21.16 -20.90
C TYR A 501 -10.69 20.58 -22.18
N TRP A 502 -10.22 19.40 -22.59
CA TRP A 502 -10.93 18.52 -23.52
C TRP A 502 -11.79 17.54 -22.74
N ALA A 503 -13.10 17.76 -22.79
CA ALA A 503 -14.14 16.77 -22.51
C ALA A 503 -14.99 16.63 -23.78
N SER A 504 -14.90 15.48 -24.46
CA SER A 504 -15.89 14.87 -25.37
C SER A 504 -15.21 13.63 -25.98
N GLN A 505 -15.81 12.46 -26.23
CA GLN A 505 -17.19 12.14 -26.57
C GLN A 505 -17.53 10.71 -26.09
N LEU A 506 -18.67 10.58 -25.42
CA LEU A 506 -19.51 9.38 -25.44
C LEU A 506 -20.62 9.63 -26.47
N SER A 507 -20.65 8.87 -27.57
CA SER A 507 -21.90 8.46 -28.24
C SER A 507 -21.59 7.50 -29.39
N GLY A 508 -21.72 6.20 -29.15
CA GLY A 508 -21.69 5.16 -30.17
C GLY A 508 -22.92 4.28 -30.03
N LYS A 509 -23.91 4.52 -30.90
CA LYS A 509 -25.23 3.90 -31.01
C LYS A 509 -25.24 2.36 -30.90
N GLN A 510 -26.19 1.85 -30.12
CA GLN A 510 -26.80 0.54 -30.36
C GLN A 510 -27.50 0.53 -31.73
N ALA A 511 -27.26 -0.52 -32.50
CA ALA A 511 -28.10 -0.92 -33.61
C ALA A 511 -28.66 -2.31 -33.30
N THR A 512 -29.99 -2.41 -33.33
CA THR A 512 -30.76 -3.64 -33.35
C THR A 512 -30.56 -4.38 -34.68
N ASN A 513 -30.14 -5.64 -34.59
CA ASN A 513 -30.80 -6.83 -35.15
C ASN A 513 -30.15 -8.08 -34.57
#